data_AF-A0A8T4S9X2-F1
#
_entry.id   AF-A0A8T4S9X2-F1
#
_cell.length_a   1.000
_cell.length_b   1.000
_cell.length_c   1.000
_cell.angle_alpha   90.00
_cell.angle_beta   90.00
_cell.angle_gamma   90.00
#
_symmetry.space_group_name_H-M   'P 1'
#
loop_
_entity.id
_entity.type
_entity.pdbx_description
1 polymer ?
#
loop_
_entity_poly.entity_id
_entity_poly.type
_entity_poly.pdbx_seq_one_letter_code
_entity_poly.pdbx_strand_id
1 'polypeptide(L)'
;MKKAQIQMMETIAALFIFLVIIAVSIVFYFNISSHSISEKKQELAELSAVEMQQLVLSLPELQCTQNNVLETNCIDIFRLDAASKGKGEIIYIDKEKYFSIFGQSKVSVKQIYPISTEEWVVYESKPARITSKSEVSFPVSLYEPGTQQHSFGLIMMEAYR
;
A
#
# COMPACT_ATOMS: atom_id res chain seq x y z
N MET A 1 39.74 -3.47 -60.00
CA MET A 1 39.31 -4.34 -58.87
C MET A 1 39.70 -3.81 -57.49
N LYS A 2 40.93 -3.30 -57.26
CA LYS A 2 41.37 -2.79 -55.94
C LYS A 2 40.53 -1.64 -55.34
N LYS A 3 39.99 -0.72 -56.16
CA LYS A 3 39.12 0.39 -55.67
C LYS A 3 37.78 -0.10 -55.08
N ALA A 4 37.18 -1.14 -55.65
CA ALA A 4 35.92 -1.70 -55.17
C ALA A 4 36.07 -2.40 -53.80
N GLN A 5 37.22 -3.04 -53.56
CA GLN A 5 37.52 -3.65 -52.25
C GLN A 5 37.72 -2.62 -51.14
N ILE A 6 38.34 -1.48 -51.45
CA ILE A 6 38.57 -0.40 -50.47
C ILE A 6 37.23 0.21 -50.05
N GLN A 7 36.34 0.47 -51.02
CA GLN A 7 35.03 1.06 -50.75
C GLN A 7 34.11 0.10 -49.96
N MET A 8 34.20 -1.22 -50.20
CA MET A 8 33.51 -2.21 -49.37
C MET A 8 34.02 -2.21 -47.92
N MET A 9 35.34 -2.09 -47.70
CA MET A 9 35.90 -2.06 -46.34
C MET A 9 35.48 -0.80 -45.55
N GLU A 10 35.38 0.34 -46.23
CA GLU A 10 34.90 1.59 -45.64
C GLU A 10 33.43 1.50 -45.17
N THR A 11 32.56 0.89 -45.98
CA THR A 11 31.15 0.67 -45.60
C THR A 11 31.00 -0.30 -44.42
N ILE A 12 31.87 -1.32 -44.31
CA ILE A 12 31.88 -2.25 -43.18
C ILE A 12 32.34 -1.54 -41.90
N ALA A 13 33.37 -0.70 -41.98
CA ALA A 13 33.83 0.09 -40.85
C ALA A 13 32.75 1.07 -40.34
N ALA A 14 32.05 1.74 -41.26
CA ALA A 14 30.93 2.61 -40.90
C ALA A 14 29.78 1.85 -40.19
N LEU A 15 29.40 0.68 -40.71
CA LEU A 15 28.40 -0.19 -40.08
C LEU A 15 28.84 -0.66 -38.69
N PHE A 16 30.11 -0.98 -38.52
CA PHE A 16 30.64 -1.42 -37.21
C PHE A 16 30.55 -0.31 -36.17
N ILE A 17 30.97 0.92 -36.52
CA ILE A 17 30.87 2.09 -35.62
C ILE A 17 29.41 2.34 -35.24
N PHE A 18 28.51 2.27 -36.22
CA PHE A 18 27.07 2.42 -35.98
C PHE A 18 26.52 1.36 -35.00
N LEU A 19 26.93 0.10 -35.14
CA LEU A 19 26.50 -0.98 -34.26
C LEU A 19 26.99 -0.79 -32.82
N VAL A 20 28.22 -0.30 -32.64
CA VAL A 20 28.77 0.04 -31.31
C VAL A 20 27.95 1.16 -30.66
N ILE A 21 27.59 2.21 -31.41
CA ILE A 21 26.76 3.32 -30.89
C ILE A 21 25.38 2.81 -30.45
N ILE A 22 24.76 1.92 -31.23
CA ILE A 22 23.47 1.30 -30.87
C ILE A 22 23.61 0.47 -29.59
N ALA A 23 24.64 -0.36 -29.49
CA ALA A 23 24.85 -1.21 -28.31
C ALA A 23 24.97 -0.37 -27.03
N VAL A 24 25.76 0.71 -27.08
CA VAL A 24 25.91 1.64 -25.95
C VAL A 24 24.57 2.32 -25.61
N SER A 25 23.82 2.76 -26.62
CA SER A 25 22.52 3.42 -26.43
C SER A 25 21.50 2.49 -25.76
N ILE A 26 21.47 1.21 -26.17
CA ILE A 26 20.59 0.19 -25.60
C ILE A 26 20.93 -0.06 -24.12
N VAL A 27 22.21 -0.22 -23.79
CA VAL A 27 22.65 -0.42 -22.40
C VAL A 27 22.26 0.77 -21.53
N PHE A 28 22.44 1.99 -22.04
CA PHE A 28 22.07 3.20 -21.31
C PHE A 28 20.55 3.31 -21.10
N TYR A 29 19.76 3.02 -22.13
CA TYR A 29 18.30 3.00 -22.07
C TYR A 29 17.78 2.01 -21.01
N PHE A 30 18.31 0.79 -20.98
CA PHE A 30 17.88 -0.22 -19.99
C PHE A 30 18.19 0.19 -18.56
N ASN A 31 19.36 0.80 -18.31
CA ASN A 31 19.71 1.29 -16.98
C ASN A 31 18.76 2.40 -16.51
N ILE A 32 18.48 3.41 -17.34
CA ILE A 32 17.55 4.49 -16.98
C ILE A 32 16.11 3.99 -16.79
N SER A 33 15.66 3.10 -17.66
CA SER A 33 14.30 2.55 -17.60
C SER A 33 14.03 1.81 -16.28
N SER A 34 15.02 1.06 -15.78
CA SER A 34 14.92 0.35 -14.49
C SER A 34 14.62 1.28 -13.31
N HIS A 35 15.28 2.44 -13.25
CA HIS A 35 15.04 3.44 -12.20
C HIS A 35 13.61 3.98 -12.24
N SER A 36 13.12 4.34 -13.44
CA SER A 36 11.75 4.85 -13.60
C SER A 36 10.67 3.82 -13.22
N ILE A 37 10.95 2.53 -13.41
CA ILE A 37 10.03 1.46 -13.00
C ILE A 37 9.98 1.35 -11.47
N SER A 38 11.11 1.49 -10.79
CA SER A 38 11.17 1.47 -9.32
C SER A 38 10.44 2.67 -8.73
N GLU A 39 10.63 3.86 -9.28
CA GLU A 39 9.95 5.08 -8.84
C GLU A 39 8.43 4.96 -9.00
N LYS A 40 7.96 4.53 -10.18
CA LYS A 40 6.53 4.30 -10.41
C LYS A 40 5.94 3.24 -9.47
N LYS A 41 6.71 2.21 -9.11
CA LYS A 41 6.27 1.22 -8.12
C LYS A 41 6.09 1.83 -6.74
N GLN A 42 7.00 2.71 -6.32
CA GLN A 42 6.89 3.42 -5.05
C GLN A 42 5.69 4.37 -5.04
N GLU A 43 5.53 5.17 -6.10
CA GLU A 43 4.39 6.09 -6.24
C GLU A 43 3.05 5.35 -6.17
N LEU A 44 2.92 4.21 -6.87
CA LEU A 44 1.72 3.37 -6.79
C LEU A 44 1.49 2.78 -5.39
N ALA A 45 2.54 2.44 -4.66
CA ALA A 45 2.42 1.96 -3.29
C ALA A 45 1.94 3.08 -2.35
N GLU A 46 2.44 4.31 -2.51
CA GLU A 46 2.01 5.48 -1.75
C GLU A 46 0.56 5.87 -2.07
N LEU A 47 0.15 5.86 -3.34
CA LEU A 47 -1.24 6.12 -3.74
C LEU A 47 -2.20 5.06 -3.20
N SER A 48 -1.85 3.77 -3.32
CA SER A 48 -2.64 2.68 -2.75
C SER A 48 -2.77 2.81 -1.23
N ALA A 49 -1.71 3.29 -0.57
CA ALA A 49 -1.70 3.50 0.86
C ALA A 49 -2.72 4.60 1.27
N VAL A 50 -2.71 5.74 0.58
CA VAL A 50 -3.67 6.83 0.83
C VAL A 50 -5.11 6.41 0.55
N GLU A 51 -5.36 5.70 -0.56
CA GLU A 51 -6.69 5.19 -0.91
C GLU A 51 -7.21 4.25 0.19
N MET A 52 -6.38 3.32 0.65
CA MET A 52 -6.72 2.41 1.74
C MET A 52 -7.02 3.15 3.05
N GLN A 53 -6.21 4.15 3.40
CA GLN A 53 -6.44 4.98 4.59
C GLN A 53 -7.79 5.69 4.52
N GLN A 54 -8.11 6.30 3.36
CA GLN A 54 -9.39 6.97 3.15
C GLN A 54 -10.56 6.00 3.26
N LEU A 55 -10.44 4.80 2.69
CA LEU A 55 -11.47 3.77 2.80
C LEU A 55 -11.73 3.37 4.26
N VAL A 56 -10.69 3.08 5.04
CA VAL A 56 -10.84 2.70 6.46
C VAL A 56 -11.46 3.84 7.28
N LEU A 57 -10.99 5.08 7.10
CA LEU A 57 -11.51 6.25 7.83
C LEU A 57 -12.91 6.67 7.35
N SER A 58 -13.32 6.26 6.15
CA SER A 58 -14.67 6.51 5.64
C SER A 58 -15.72 5.57 6.23
N LEU A 59 -15.32 4.54 6.98
CA LEU A 59 -16.24 3.58 7.58
C LEU A 59 -17.01 4.22 8.74
N PRO A 60 -18.35 4.38 8.64
CA PRO A 60 -19.14 4.96 9.72
C PRO A 60 -19.06 4.13 11.02
N GLU A 61 -18.76 2.84 10.91
CA GLU A 61 -18.55 1.91 12.01
C GLU A 61 -17.27 2.20 12.81
N LEU A 62 -16.32 2.98 12.29
CA LEU A 62 -15.07 3.31 12.98
C LEU A 62 -14.94 4.81 13.28
N GLN A 63 -15.69 5.66 12.58
CA GLN A 63 -15.59 7.11 12.69
C GLN A 63 -15.91 7.66 14.09
N CYS A 64 -15.12 8.65 14.52
CA CYS A 64 -15.44 9.51 15.65
C CYS A 64 -16.45 10.60 15.25
N THR A 65 -17.32 10.95 16.19
CA THR A 65 -18.16 12.15 16.08
C THR A 65 -18.08 12.90 17.40
N GLN A 66 -17.60 14.14 17.37
CA GLN A 66 -17.57 15.02 18.54
C GLN A 66 -18.46 16.23 18.24
N ASN A 67 -19.41 16.53 19.14
CA ASN A 67 -20.34 17.66 18.99
C ASN A 67 -21.08 17.68 17.64
N ASN A 68 -21.51 16.52 17.13
CA ASN A 68 -22.13 16.35 15.80
C ASN A 68 -21.24 16.72 14.61
N VAL A 69 -19.93 16.82 14.80
CA VAL A 69 -18.95 17.02 13.73
C VAL A 69 -18.10 15.77 13.59
N LEU A 70 -17.91 15.31 12.35
CA LEU A 70 -17.01 14.21 12.03
C LEU A 70 -15.56 14.68 12.20
N GLU A 71 -14.80 13.97 13.02
CA GLU A 71 -13.39 14.27 13.24
C GLU A 71 -12.53 13.46 12.28
N THR A 72 -11.63 14.13 11.56
CA THR A 72 -10.71 13.49 10.61
C THR A 72 -9.61 12.73 11.34
N ASN A 73 -9.25 11.54 10.84
CA ASN A 73 -8.20 10.68 11.39
C ASN A 73 -8.43 10.24 12.84
N CYS A 74 -9.69 10.13 13.26
CA CYS A 74 -10.08 9.65 14.58
C CYS A 74 -10.89 8.35 14.47
N ILE A 75 -10.57 7.39 15.34
CA ILE A 75 -11.32 6.15 15.54
C ILE A 75 -11.82 6.07 16.98
N ASP A 76 -13.12 5.80 17.13
CA ASP A 76 -13.75 5.60 18.43
C ASP A 76 -13.42 4.20 18.95
N ILE A 77 -12.79 4.10 20.13
CA ILE A 77 -12.36 2.83 20.72
C ILE A 77 -13.55 1.91 20.99
N PHE A 78 -14.71 2.41 21.43
CA PHE A 78 -15.87 1.56 21.70
C PHE A 78 -16.46 1.00 20.40
N ARG A 79 -16.48 1.80 19.34
CA ARG A 79 -16.91 1.32 18.02
C ARG A 79 -15.91 0.35 17.42
N LEU A 80 -14.62 0.61 17.58
CA LEU A 80 -13.55 -0.30 17.19
C LEU A 80 -13.66 -1.64 17.93
N ASP A 81 -13.98 -1.61 19.23
CA ASP A 81 -14.23 -2.78 20.05
C ASP A 81 -15.38 -3.61 19.49
N ALA A 82 -16.50 -2.94 19.18
CA ALA A 82 -17.68 -3.57 18.60
C ALA A 82 -17.44 -4.10 17.17
N ALA A 83 -16.56 -3.45 16.41
CA ALA A 83 -16.19 -3.89 15.07
C ALA A 83 -15.22 -5.07 15.07
N SER A 84 -14.35 -5.15 16.08
CA SER A 84 -13.25 -6.11 16.16
C SER A 84 -13.71 -7.56 16.42
N LYS A 85 -12.88 -8.49 15.93
CA LYS A 85 -13.02 -9.93 16.15
C LYS A 85 -12.91 -10.27 17.64
N GLY A 86 -13.84 -11.08 18.15
CA GLY A 86 -13.83 -11.55 19.55
C GLY A 86 -14.53 -10.65 20.56
N LYS A 87 -15.09 -9.50 20.14
CA LYS A 87 -15.87 -8.62 21.03
C LYS A 87 -17.27 -8.35 20.49
N GLY A 88 -17.40 -7.54 19.43
CA GLY A 88 -18.71 -7.28 18.81
C GLY A 88 -18.88 -7.87 17.40
N GLU A 89 -17.77 -8.15 16.70
CA GLU A 89 -17.72 -8.82 15.40
C GLU A 89 -18.60 -8.21 14.29
N ILE A 90 -19.04 -6.95 14.39
CA ILE A 90 -19.97 -6.35 13.41
C ILE A 90 -19.39 -6.39 11.99
N ILE A 91 -18.12 -5.97 11.85
CA ILE A 91 -17.41 -5.98 10.57
C ILE A 91 -16.93 -7.39 10.22
N TYR A 92 -16.63 -8.20 11.23
CA TYR A 92 -16.16 -9.57 11.05
C TYR A 92 -17.25 -10.55 10.62
N ILE A 93 -18.52 -10.29 10.93
CA ILE A 93 -19.67 -11.13 10.52
C ILE A 93 -20.05 -10.82 9.06
N ASP A 94 -20.06 -9.56 8.67
CA ASP A 94 -20.42 -9.13 7.31
C ASP A 94 -19.21 -9.13 6.35
N LYS A 95 -18.43 -10.23 6.37
CA LYS A 95 -17.18 -10.31 5.59
C LYS A 95 -17.39 -10.10 4.10
N GLU A 96 -18.54 -10.51 3.57
CA GLU A 96 -18.84 -10.41 2.13
C GLU A 96 -18.95 -8.95 1.69
N LYS A 97 -19.63 -8.10 2.47
CA LYS A 97 -19.71 -6.66 2.22
C LYS A 97 -18.32 -6.02 2.17
N TYR A 98 -17.49 -6.31 3.18
CA TYR A 98 -16.15 -5.73 3.31
C TYR A 98 -15.10 -6.38 2.40
N PHE A 99 -15.34 -7.59 1.88
CA PHE A 99 -14.45 -8.23 0.91
C PHE A 99 -14.35 -7.45 -0.40
N SER A 100 -15.42 -6.77 -0.83
CA SER A 100 -15.38 -5.90 -2.01
C SER A 100 -14.42 -4.71 -1.84
N ILE A 101 -14.16 -4.28 -0.60
CA ILE A 101 -13.33 -3.13 -0.26
C ILE A 101 -11.90 -3.57 0.05
N PHE A 102 -11.74 -4.56 0.94
CA PHE A 102 -10.45 -4.95 1.50
C PHE A 102 -9.87 -6.22 0.85
N GLY A 103 -10.68 -6.99 0.11
CA GLY A 103 -10.23 -8.19 -0.59
C GLY A 103 -9.54 -9.21 0.32
N GLN A 104 -8.43 -9.77 -0.14
CA GLN A 104 -7.59 -10.68 0.64
C GLN A 104 -6.57 -9.90 1.47
N SER A 105 -7.03 -9.29 2.56
CA SER A 105 -6.16 -8.55 3.47
C SER A 105 -6.53 -8.75 4.93
N LYS A 106 -5.64 -8.29 5.81
CA LYS A 106 -5.89 -8.13 7.24
C LYS A 106 -5.80 -6.65 7.59
N VAL A 107 -6.83 -6.12 8.25
CA VAL A 107 -6.86 -4.77 8.80
C VAL A 107 -6.88 -4.89 10.31
N SER A 108 -5.85 -4.37 10.97
CA SER A 108 -5.81 -4.24 12.42
C SER A 108 -5.49 -2.83 12.86
N VAL A 109 -5.89 -2.49 14.07
CA VAL A 109 -5.59 -1.21 14.71
C VAL A 109 -4.86 -1.54 15.99
N LYS A 110 -3.72 -0.91 16.23
CA LYS A 110 -2.89 -1.13 17.41
C LYS A 110 -2.66 0.18 18.12
N GLN A 111 -2.94 0.24 19.42
CA GLN A 111 -2.56 1.38 20.22
C GLN A 111 -1.06 1.33 20.50
N ILE A 112 -0.36 2.44 20.23
CA ILE A 112 1.07 2.56 20.50
C ILE A 112 1.39 3.57 21.60
N TYR A 113 0.46 4.48 21.91
CA TYR A 113 0.57 5.39 23.05
C TYR A 113 -0.80 5.70 23.66
N PRO A 114 -0.96 5.68 25.00
CA PRO A 114 -0.01 5.17 25.98
C PRO A 114 0.28 3.68 25.70
N ILE A 115 1.50 3.22 26.06
CA ILE A 115 1.99 1.88 25.69
C ILE A 115 0.96 0.84 26.16
N SER A 116 0.33 0.18 25.20
CA SER A 116 -0.70 -0.82 25.40
C SER A 116 -0.40 -2.03 24.51
N THR A 117 -0.84 -3.21 24.96
CA THR A 117 -0.80 -4.45 24.17
C THR A 117 -2.08 -4.66 23.37
N GLU A 118 -2.97 -3.67 23.36
CA GLU A 118 -4.24 -3.76 22.65
C GLU A 118 -4.05 -3.66 21.14
N GLU A 119 -4.47 -4.72 20.46
CA GLU A 119 -4.59 -4.80 19.01
C GLU A 119 -6.00 -5.30 18.66
N TRP A 120 -6.71 -4.52 17.86
CA TRP A 120 -8.03 -4.84 17.35
C TRP A 120 -7.90 -5.33 15.91
N VAL A 121 -8.23 -6.59 15.65
CA VAL A 121 -8.34 -7.11 14.29
C VAL A 121 -9.75 -6.85 13.79
N VAL A 122 -9.89 -5.89 12.88
CA VAL A 122 -11.18 -5.43 12.34
C VAL A 122 -11.62 -6.32 11.18
N TYR A 123 -10.68 -6.69 10.32
CA TYR A 123 -10.93 -7.51 9.15
C TYR A 123 -9.79 -8.49 8.91
N GLU A 124 -10.11 -9.71 8.50
CA GLU A 124 -9.12 -10.71 8.14
C GLU A 124 -9.69 -11.68 7.10
N SER A 125 -9.08 -11.69 5.92
CA SER A 125 -9.37 -12.59 4.81
C SER A 125 -8.06 -13.10 4.23
N LYS A 126 -7.78 -14.40 4.45
CA LYS A 126 -6.53 -15.04 4.02
C LYS A 126 -6.77 -15.97 2.83
N PRO A 127 -5.94 -15.92 1.77
CA PRO A 127 -5.97 -16.91 0.72
C PRO A 127 -5.45 -18.27 1.20
N ALA A 128 -5.78 -19.33 0.45
CA ALA A 128 -5.28 -20.68 0.74
C ALA A 128 -3.75 -20.80 0.58
N ARG A 129 -3.14 -19.93 -0.24
CA ARG A 129 -1.68 -19.81 -0.41
C ARG A 129 -1.30 -18.34 -0.45
N ILE A 130 -0.28 -17.97 0.32
CA ILE A 130 0.27 -16.62 0.36
C ILE A 130 1.57 -16.64 -0.43
N THR A 131 1.62 -15.90 -1.53
CA THR A 131 2.79 -15.74 -2.41
C THR A 131 3.61 -14.54 -2.00
N SER A 132 2.93 -13.45 -1.61
CA SER A 132 3.59 -12.24 -1.09
C SER A 132 2.73 -11.53 -0.06
N LYS A 133 3.39 -10.80 0.86
CA LYS A 133 2.77 -9.96 1.88
C LYS A 133 3.23 -8.51 1.66
N SER A 134 2.29 -7.59 1.56
CA SER A 134 2.56 -6.15 1.59
C SER A 134 1.96 -5.57 2.85
N GLU A 135 2.72 -4.76 3.58
CA GLU A 135 2.29 -4.17 4.84
C GLU A 135 2.41 -2.66 4.78
N VAL A 136 1.34 -1.98 5.16
CA VAL A 136 1.29 -0.52 5.24
C VAL A 136 0.69 -0.14 6.59
N SER A 137 1.23 0.92 7.20
CA SER A 137 0.72 1.42 8.48
C SER A 137 0.47 2.92 8.44
N PHE A 138 -0.58 3.37 9.12
CA PHE A 138 -0.99 4.77 9.18
C PHE A 138 -1.28 5.19 10.60
N PRO A 139 -0.85 6.39 11.01
CA PRO A 139 -1.20 6.94 12.32
C PRO A 139 -2.68 7.33 12.38
N VAL A 140 -3.28 7.08 13.54
CA VAL A 140 -4.67 7.43 13.83
C VAL A 140 -4.81 7.86 15.29
N SER A 141 -5.71 8.80 15.56
CA SER A 141 -6.12 9.12 16.94
C SER A 141 -7.18 8.12 17.38
N LEU A 142 -6.96 7.48 18.52
CA LEU A 142 -7.93 6.60 19.16
C LEU A 142 -8.63 7.40 20.26
N TYR A 143 -9.92 7.62 20.12
CA TYR A 143 -10.72 8.37 21.08
C TYR A 143 -11.47 7.42 22.00
N GLU A 144 -11.38 7.64 23.31
CA GLU A 144 -12.14 6.90 24.31
C GLU A 144 -13.30 7.77 24.84
N PRO A 145 -14.57 7.50 24.46
CA PRO A 145 -15.69 8.34 24.88
C PRO A 145 -15.94 8.34 26.40
N GLY A 146 -15.57 7.26 27.09
CA GLY A 146 -15.77 7.10 28.53
C GLY A 146 -14.86 8.01 29.37
N THR A 147 -13.61 8.19 28.95
CA THR A 147 -12.60 9.01 29.65
C THR A 147 -12.34 10.36 28.98
N GLN A 148 -12.86 10.54 27.76
CA GLN A 148 -12.59 11.68 26.87
C GLN A 148 -11.11 11.88 26.56
N GLN A 149 -10.34 10.79 26.56
CA GLN A 149 -8.91 10.81 26.28
C GLN A 149 -8.62 10.38 24.85
N HIS A 150 -7.55 10.96 24.30
CA HIS A 150 -7.00 10.57 23.01
C HIS A 150 -5.73 9.77 23.22
N SER A 151 -5.71 8.61 22.60
CA SER A 151 -4.56 7.74 22.45
C SER A 151 -4.07 7.80 21.01
N PHE A 152 -2.83 7.40 20.79
CA PHE A 152 -2.24 7.31 19.47
C PHE A 152 -2.14 5.84 19.05
N GLY A 153 -2.67 5.54 17.87
CA GLY A 153 -2.68 4.21 17.29
C GLY A 153 -2.09 4.18 15.89
N LEU A 154 -1.81 2.95 15.44
CA LEU A 154 -1.48 2.65 14.06
C LEU A 154 -2.55 1.72 13.49
N ILE A 155 -3.11 2.09 12.35
CA ILE A 155 -3.86 1.17 11.50
C ILE A 155 -2.83 0.41 10.67
N MET A 156 -2.81 -0.90 10.77
CA MET A 156 -1.95 -1.80 10.03
C MET A 156 -2.79 -2.56 9.02
N MET A 157 -2.42 -2.48 7.75
CA MET A 157 -3.04 -3.24 6.67
C MET A 157 -2.01 -4.18 6.06
N GLU A 158 -2.35 -5.47 6.03
CA GLU A 158 -1.56 -6.51 5.40
C GLU A 158 -2.32 -7.04 4.19
N ALA A 159 -1.89 -6.71 2.98
CA ALA A 159 -2.46 -7.26 1.76
C ALA A 159 -1.75 -8.57 1.39
N TYR A 160 -2.53 -9.62 1.12
CA TYR A 160 -2.06 -10.91 0.67
C TYR A 160 -2.23 -11.03 -0.86
N ARG A 161 -1.22 -11.56 -1.54
CA ARG A 161 -1.28 -11.98 -2.95
C ARG A 161 -0.76 -13.40 -3.11
#